data_AF-A0A2V7FFJ2-F1
#
_entry.id   AF-A0A2V7FFJ2-F1
#
_cell.length_a   1.000
_cell.length_b   1.000
_cell.length_c   1.000
_cell.angle_alpha   90.00
_cell.angle_beta   90.00
_cell.angle_gamma   90.00
#
_symmetry.space_group_name_H-M   'P 1'
#
loop_
_entity.id
_entity.type
_entity.pdbx_description
1 polymer ?
#
loop_
_entity_poly.entity_id
_entity_poly.type
_entity_poly.pdbx_seq_one_letter_code
_entity_poly.pdbx_strand_id
1 'polypeptide(L)' 'FGYNAQTDEYEDLVAAGVIDPTKVTRTALQNAASIAGLLLTTECVVVQKKENGKMPPMPGGGGMGGMY' A
#
# COMPACT_ATOMS: atom_id res chain seq x y z
N PHE A 1 -19.93 -25.59 -6.12
CA PHE A 1 -19.18 -26.48 -5.20
C PHE A 1 -17.86 -25.81 -4.83
N GLY A 2 -17.53 -25.75 -3.55
CA GLY A 2 -16.32 -25.11 -3.02
C GLY A 2 -16.08 -25.51 -1.57
N TYR A 3 -14.95 -25.07 -1.01
CA TYR A 3 -14.59 -25.36 0.37
C TYR A 3 -15.22 -24.33 1.31
N ASN A 4 -16.00 -24.78 2.28
CA ASN A 4 -16.56 -23.93 3.32
C ASN A 4 -15.62 -23.92 4.54
N ALA A 5 -14.90 -22.81 4.72
CA ALA A 5 -13.95 -22.66 5.83
C ALA A 5 -14.59 -22.59 7.23
N GLN A 6 -15.91 -22.38 7.33
CA GLN A 6 -16.62 -22.36 8.62
C GLN A 6 -16.91 -23.78 9.12
N THR A 7 -17.19 -24.72 8.20
CA THR A 7 -17.56 -26.11 8.52
C THR A 7 -16.46 -27.12 8.19
N ASP A 8 -15.40 -26.69 7.50
CA ASP A 8 -14.27 -27.53 7.05
C ASP A 8 -14.68 -28.64 6.06
N GLU A 9 -15.76 -28.41 5.30
CA GLU A 9 -16.32 -29.36 4.35
C GLU A 9 -16.40 -28.78 2.93
N TYR A 10 -16.44 -29.67 1.94
CA TYR A 10 -16.69 -29.29 0.56
C TYR A 10 -18.17 -29.45 0.22
N GLU A 11 -18.82 -28.36 -0.18
CA GLU A 11 -20.26 -28.33 -0.41
C GLU A 11 -20.66 -27.28 -1.47
N ASP A 12 -21.96 -27.16 -1.74
CA ASP A 12 -22.49 -26.05 -2.53
C ASP A 12 -22.57 -24.77 -1.67
N LEU A 13 -21.58 -23.89 -1.85
CA LEU A 13 -21.46 -22.63 -1.13
C LEU A 13 -22.66 -21.69 -1.32
N VAL A 14 -23.38 -21.76 -2.45
CA VAL A 14 -24.58 -20.93 -2.65
C VAL A 14 -25.72 -21.46 -1.80
N ALA A 15 -25.92 -22.77 -1.76
CA ALA A 15 -26.93 -23.40 -0.90
C ALA A 15 -26.60 -23.23 0.60
N ALA A 16 -25.31 -23.24 0.95
CA ALA A 16 -24.82 -22.99 2.31
C ALA A 16 -24.90 -21.51 2.75
N GLY A 17 -25.26 -20.59 1.83
CA GLY A 17 -25.39 -19.16 2.11
C GLY A 17 -24.07 -18.38 2.13
N VAL A 18 -22.96 -18.99 1.72
CA VAL A 18 -21.65 -18.33 1.58
C VAL A 18 -21.58 -17.66 0.20
N ILE A 19 -22.11 -16.43 0.12
CA ILE A 19 -22.31 -15.71 -1.14
C ILE A 19 -21.71 -14.31 -1.05
N ASP A 20 -20.92 -13.94 -2.06
CA ASP A 20 -20.44 -12.59 -2.27
C ASP A 20 -21.18 -11.88 -3.42
N PRO A 21 -21.53 -10.59 -3.28
CA PRO A 21 -22.11 -9.83 -4.38
C PRO A 21 -21.15 -9.72 -5.57
N THR A 22 -21.66 -9.85 -6.80
CA THR A 22 -20.84 -9.78 -8.03
C THR A 22 -19.96 -8.52 -8.10
N LYS A 23 -20.47 -7.37 -7.63
CA LYS A 23 -19.72 -6.11 -7.62
C LYS A 23 -18.49 -6.18 -6.72
N VAL A 24 -18.56 -6.89 -5.59
CA VAL A 24 -17.45 -7.01 -4.63
C VAL A 24 -16.29 -7.73 -5.28
N THR A 25 -16.51 -8.96 -5.76
CA THR A 25 -15.47 -9.78 -6.39
C THR A 25 -14.88 -9.11 -7.63
N ARG A 26 -15.73 -8.53 -8.49
CA ARG A 26 -15.26 -7.82 -9.68
C ARG A 26 -14.38 -6.62 -9.32
N THR A 27 -14.85 -5.77 -8.40
CA THR A 27 -14.13 -4.54 -8.05
C THR A 27 -12.81 -4.86 -7.36
N ALA A 28 -12.79 -5.87 -6.48
CA ALA A 28 -11.57 -6.34 -5.83
C ALA A 28 -10.51 -6.77 -6.85
N LEU A 29 -10.88 -7.61 -7.83
CA LEU A 29 -9.96 -8.05 -8.87
C LEU A 29 -9.49 -6.88 -9.75
N GLN A 30 -10.40 -6.00 -10.17
CA GLN A 30 -10.05 -4.86 -11.02
C GLN A 30 -9.09 -3.89 -10.33
N ASN A 31 -9.32 -3.59 -9.05
CA ASN A 31 -8.43 -2.73 -8.28
C ASN A 31 -7.06 -3.37 -8.05
N ALA A 32 -7.02 -4.67 -7.75
CA ALA A 32 -5.77 -5.41 -7.59
C ALA A 32 -4.96 -5.45 -8.88
N ALA A 33 -5.61 -5.73 -10.02
CA ALA A 33 -4.95 -5.71 -11.32
C ALA A 33 -4.45 -4.30 -11.69
N SER A 34 -5.20 -3.25 -11.34
CA SER A 34 -4.81 -1.86 -11.58
C SER A 34 -3.52 -1.49 -10.84
N ILE A 35 -3.44 -1.75 -9.53
CA ILE A 35 -2.23 -1.45 -8.75
C ILE A 35 -1.05 -2.33 -9.18
N ALA A 36 -1.29 -3.61 -9.48
CA ALA A 36 -0.25 -4.50 -9.99
C ALA A 36 0.31 -3.99 -11.33
N GLY A 37 -0.55 -3.56 -12.25
CA GLY A 37 -0.15 -2.98 -13.53
C GLY A 37 0.65 -1.68 -13.37
N LEU A 38 0.24 -0.80 -12.46
CA LEU A 38 1.00 0.40 -12.12
C LEU A 38 2.41 0.04 -11.64
N LEU A 39 2.53 -0.88 -10.67
CA LEU A 39 3.83 -1.25 -10.09
C LEU A 39 4.73 -1.96 -11.10
N LEU A 40 4.20 -2.86 -11.93
CA LEU A 40 4.98 -3.57 -12.96
C LEU A 40 5.55 -2.65 -14.03
N THR A 41 4.90 -1.52 -14.29
CA THR A 41 5.34 -0.52 -15.29
C THR A 41 6.13 0.64 -14.68
N THR A 42 6.32 0.62 -13.35
CA THR A 42 7.08 1.65 -12.63
C THR A 42 8.54 1.21 -12.48
N GLU A 43 9.43 1.82 -13.25
CA GLU A 43 10.87 1.50 -13.21
C GLU A 43 11.59 2.02 -11.95
N CYS A 44 11.12 3.11 -11.35
CA CYS A 44 11.70 3.64 -10.12
C CYS A 44 10.69 4.38 -9.24
N VAL A 45 10.92 4.34 -7.93
CA VAL A 45 10.18 5.12 -6.94
C VAL A 45 11.18 6.01 -6.21
N VAL A 46 11.05 7.32 -6.39
CA VAL A 46 11.90 8.31 -5.70
C VAL A 46 11.21 8.74 -4.41
N VAL A 47 11.91 8.63 -3.30
CA VAL A 47 11.43 9.03 -1.98
C VAL A 47 12.30 10.13 -1.39
N GLN A 48 11.70 11.08 -0.67
CA GLN A 48 12.46 12.09 0.05
C GLN A 48 13.09 11.47 1.30
N LYS A 49 14.40 11.67 1.45
CA LYS A 49 15.10 11.26 2.67
C LYS A 49 14.60 12.11 3.84
N LYS A 50 14.21 11.45 4.92
CA LYS A 50 13.86 12.15 6.16
C LYS A 50 15.09 12.93 6.66
N GLU A 51 14.94 14.23 6.85
CA GLU A 51 16.00 15.04 7.46
C GLU A 51 16.18 14.61 8.92
N ASN A 52 17.43 14.37 9.32
CA ASN A 52 17.76 14.29 10.74
C ASN A 52 17.62 15.69 11.32
N GLY A 53 16.96 15.80 12.49
CA GLY A 53 16.46 17.05 13.05
C GLY A 53 17.45 18.20 12.98
N LYS A 54 16.91 19.40 12.73
CA LYS A 54 17.61 20.69 12.79
C LYS A 54 18.57 20.66 13.99
N MET A 55 19.88 20.73 13.74
CA MET A 55 20.83 20.97 14.82
C MET A 55 20.34 22.22 15.56
N PRO A 56 20.21 22.16 16.91
CA PRO A 56 19.77 23.31 17.66
C PRO A 56 20.68 24.50 17.30
N PRO A 57 20.13 25.72 17.15
CA PRO A 57 20.94 26.88 16.84
C PRO A 57 22.05 27.00 17.89
N MET A 58 23.30 26.80 17.45
CA MET A 58 24.48 27.01 18.28
C MET A 58 24.46 28.48 18.73
N PRO A 59 24.42 28.77 20.04
CA PRO A 59 24.51 30.13 20.54
C PRO A 59 25.87 30.72 20.20
N GLY A 60 25.88 31.74 19.34
CA GLY A 60 26.91 32.79 19.23
C GLY A 60 28.38 32.34 19.14
N GLY A 61 28.90 32.25 17.92
CA GLY A 61 30.34 32.26 17.66
C GLY A 61 30.60 33.11 16.42
N GLY A 62 31.11 34.33 16.64
CA GLY A 62 31.25 35.34 15.61
C GLY A 62 32.21 34.97 14.48
N GLY A 63 31.98 35.61 13.33
CA GLY A 63 33.01 35.85 12.33
C GLY A 63 33.11 34.83 11.20
N MET A 64 32.35 35.05 10.13
CA MET A 64 32.92 35.26 8.80
C MET A 64 31.79 35.57 7.82
N GLY A 65 31.64 36.85 7.54
CA GLY A 65 30.86 37.31 6.39
C GLY A 65 31.59 36.94 5.10
N GLY A 66 30.81 36.50 4.12
CA GLY A 66 31.17 36.47 2.71
C GLY A 66 31.91 35.21 2.25
N MET A 67 31.20 34.38 1.49
CA MET A 67 31.60 33.94 0.15
C MET A 67 30.50 33.04 -0.43
N TYR A 68 30.08 33.41 -1.64
CA TYR A 68 29.41 32.64 -2.70
C TYR A 68 28.49 31.47 -2.29
#